data_AF-A0A5M3WAP7-F1
#
_entry.id   AF-A0A5M3WAP7-F1
#
_cell.length_a   1.000
_cell.length_b   1.000
_cell.length_c   1.000
_cell.angle_alpha   90.00
_cell.angle_beta   90.00
_cell.angle_gamma   90.00
#
_symmetry.space_group_name_H-M   'P 1'
#
loop_
_entity.id
_entity.type
_entity.pdbx_description
1 polymer ?
#
loop_
_entity_poly.entity_id
_entity_poly.type
_entity_poly.pdbx_seq_one_letter_code
_entity_poly.pdbx_strand_id
1 'polypeptide(L)'
;MVSSVFDSWIGAVRRYRLGVPAIFVGGGYVVALVVAAVSVLITGDIRILWRLMLIVEIDEALLSSPLSMADEGATWPKVIVLLATGGLWAWALWQSLRGPVVGRRPGANRSVRVLRGVLYTQVVCWLVYAAVPAWTWWAAVLEPLVMLAVTVAFHPVLKGTMGSSASLVLFAGVLSNVLIVAEKVSPTLGWRAAPTADSGDVILLTGLIWMIIILVAQWQDGRWRRATIGYGIASLIAPIVLLLAGIPLGFIPGLQNVYGEAVTLSASVLSMIWIARSAHDLADPHSRPAPPRPLLLPLSAQPGGLAMTARLTMAARLAACAAPIVPALVNLSDGHLLWITPHVPMKLVTRLAGDALSGLWWAFELAAGTGGVAVLVLIAANRETRRTFRVAMTALFLTATAGLTAVVATTALGLFLNRVPYGFFRTGYAPFGIDLDAFAGRGLGVEPAISPLWFTTACLASAALLWWARIMRITNPDHSGCR
;
A
#
# COMPACT_ATOMS: atom_id res chain seq x y z
N MET A 1 -9.26 -39.37 -4.74
CA MET A 1 -8.95 -37.98 -4.29
C MET A 1 -8.28 -37.15 -5.39
N VAL A 2 -7.30 -37.68 -6.12
CA VAL A 2 -6.66 -36.96 -7.26
C VAL A 2 -7.63 -36.73 -8.43
N SER A 3 -8.44 -37.73 -8.81
CA SER A 3 -9.44 -37.59 -9.90
C SER A 3 -10.50 -36.54 -9.60
N SER A 4 -11.07 -36.51 -8.39
CA SER A 4 -12.07 -35.52 -7.99
C SER A 4 -11.54 -34.08 -7.96
N VAL A 5 -10.26 -33.91 -7.62
CA VAL A 5 -9.59 -32.59 -7.69
C VAL A 5 -9.41 -32.19 -9.15
N PHE A 6 -9.01 -33.11 -10.01
CA PHE A 6 -8.80 -32.85 -11.44
C PHE A 6 -10.10 -32.49 -12.17
N ASP A 7 -11.19 -33.23 -11.91
CA ASP A 7 -12.50 -32.95 -12.51
C ASP A 7 -13.07 -31.59 -12.06
N SER A 8 -12.88 -31.24 -10.78
CA SER A 8 -13.22 -29.92 -10.25
C SER A 8 -12.43 -28.80 -10.96
N TRP A 9 -11.14 -29.05 -11.22
CA TRP A 9 -10.28 -28.12 -11.96
C TRP A 9 -10.71 -27.94 -13.41
N ILE A 10 -10.97 -29.03 -14.14
CA ILE A 10 -11.47 -28.96 -15.54
C ILE A 10 -12.80 -28.20 -15.59
N GLY A 11 -13.70 -28.47 -14.65
CA GLY A 11 -14.97 -27.78 -14.51
C GLY A 11 -14.79 -26.28 -14.23
N ALA A 12 -13.76 -25.89 -13.48
CA ALA A 12 -13.43 -24.48 -13.23
C ALA A 12 -12.87 -23.79 -14.48
N VAL A 13 -12.01 -24.45 -15.26
CA VAL A 13 -11.39 -23.89 -16.48
C VAL A 13 -12.44 -23.61 -17.57
N ARG A 14 -13.40 -24.54 -17.78
CA ARG A 14 -14.45 -24.39 -18.79
C ARG A 14 -15.43 -23.24 -18.51
N ARG A 15 -15.47 -22.72 -17.27
CA ARG A 15 -16.32 -21.57 -16.91
C ARG A 15 -15.80 -20.24 -17.44
N TYR A 16 -14.54 -20.18 -17.85
CA TYR A 16 -13.88 -18.94 -18.28
C TYR A 16 -13.57 -18.96 -19.77
N ARG A 17 -13.86 -17.84 -20.46
CA ARG A 17 -13.71 -17.75 -21.93
C ARG A 17 -12.27 -17.95 -22.41
N LEU A 18 -11.30 -17.51 -21.62
CA LEU A 18 -9.86 -17.58 -21.94
C LEU A 18 -9.11 -18.47 -20.93
N GLY A 19 -9.83 -19.38 -20.27
CA GLY A 19 -9.24 -20.28 -19.28
C GLY A 19 -8.17 -21.20 -19.86
N VAL A 20 -8.27 -21.63 -21.12
CA VAL A 20 -7.24 -22.49 -21.72
C VAL A 20 -5.97 -21.71 -22.09
N PRO A 21 -6.03 -20.60 -22.85
CA PRO A 21 -4.86 -19.77 -23.13
C PRO A 21 -4.12 -19.31 -21.88
N ALA A 22 -4.86 -18.93 -20.83
CA ALA A 22 -4.26 -18.49 -19.58
C ALA A 22 -3.46 -19.61 -18.88
N ILE A 23 -3.86 -20.89 -19.01
CA ILE A 23 -3.14 -22.03 -18.44
C ILE A 23 -1.83 -22.21 -19.20
N PHE A 24 -1.85 -22.08 -20.52
CA PHE A 24 -0.64 -22.21 -21.32
C PHE A 24 0.36 -21.09 -21.00
N VAL A 25 -0.10 -19.84 -20.86
CA VAL A 25 0.79 -18.72 -20.52
C VAL A 25 1.30 -18.84 -19.09
N GLY A 26 0.43 -19.06 -18.11
CA GLY A 26 0.83 -19.21 -16.71
C GLY A 26 1.71 -20.43 -16.48
N GLY A 27 1.35 -21.57 -17.08
CA GLY A 27 2.13 -22.81 -17.03
C GLY A 27 3.49 -22.68 -17.73
N GLY A 28 3.54 -22.05 -18.90
CA GLY A 28 4.79 -21.73 -19.60
C GLY A 28 5.72 -20.86 -18.75
N TYR A 29 5.18 -19.86 -18.05
CA TYR A 29 5.94 -19.04 -17.12
C TYR A 29 6.48 -19.86 -15.92
N VAL A 30 5.67 -20.75 -15.33
CA VAL A 30 6.15 -21.66 -14.27
C VAL A 30 7.28 -22.56 -14.75
N VAL A 31 7.18 -23.10 -15.98
CA VAL A 31 8.25 -23.92 -16.56
C VAL A 31 9.52 -23.09 -16.72
N ALA A 32 9.44 -21.88 -17.27
CA ALA A 32 10.57 -20.97 -17.39
C ALA A 32 11.21 -20.66 -16.01
N LEU A 33 10.38 -20.46 -14.99
CA LEU A 33 10.82 -20.22 -13.61
C LEU A 33 11.60 -21.42 -13.03
N VAL A 34 11.11 -22.64 -13.25
CA VAL A 34 11.79 -23.87 -12.82
C VAL A 34 13.12 -24.05 -13.55
N VAL A 35 13.15 -23.84 -14.87
CA VAL A 35 14.38 -23.92 -15.67
C VAL A 35 15.40 -22.88 -15.22
N ALA A 36 14.96 -21.65 -14.96
CA ALA A 36 15.83 -20.60 -14.42
C ALA A 36 16.40 -21.01 -13.05
N ALA A 37 15.58 -21.50 -12.12
CA ALA A 37 16.04 -21.93 -10.80
C ALA A 37 17.02 -23.11 -10.85
N VAL A 38 16.78 -24.11 -11.71
CA VAL A 38 17.74 -25.20 -11.94
C VAL A 38 19.05 -24.67 -12.52
N SER A 39 18.98 -23.72 -13.45
CA SER A 39 20.17 -23.07 -14.01
C SER A 39 20.98 -22.36 -12.93
N VAL A 40 20.32 -21.59 -12.05
CA VAL A 40 20.97 -20.94 -10.89
C VAL A 40 21.66 -21.95 -9.97
N LEU A 41 21.04 -23.10 -9.71
CA LEU A 41 21.63 -24.15 -8.86
C LEU A 41 22.88 -24.78 -9.48
N ILE A 42 22.95 -24.84 -10.81
CA ILE A 42 24.09 -25.42 -11.54
C ILE A 42 25.22 -24.39 -11.70
N THR A 43 24.89 -23.15 -12.08
CA THR A 43 25.89 -22.12 -12.42
C THR A 43 26.30 -21.25 -11.23
N GLY A 44 25.49 -21.21 -10.17
CA GLY A 44 25.62 -20.24 -9.08
C GLY A 44 25.25 -18.81 -9.47
N ASP A 45 24.81 -18.57 -10.72
CA ASP A 45 24.48 -17.25 -11.24
C ASP A 45 22.98 -16.95 -11.11
N ILE A 46 22.62 -16.03 -10.20
CA ILE A 46 21.24 -15.64 -9.92
C ILE A 46 20.62 -14.73 -10.99
N ARG A 47 21.41 -14.17 -11.91
CA ARG A 47 20.98 -13.12 -12.85
C ARG A 47 19.83 -13.56 -13.75
N ILE A 48 19.80 -14.82 -14.19
CA ILE A 48 18.72 -15.35 -15.03
C ILE A 48 17.39 -15.32 -14.26
N LEU A 49 17.39 -15.83 -13.01
CA LEU A 49 16.21 -15.85 -12.17
C LEU A 49 15.80 -14.43 -11.78
N TRP A 50 16.76 -13.56 -11.48
CA TRP A 50 16.52 -12.14 -11.20
C TRP A 50 15.81 -11.44 -12.36
N ARG A 51 16.35 -11.55 -13.59
CA ARG A 51 15.79 -10.91 -14.79
C ARG A 51 14.39 -11.41 -15.11
N LEU A 52 14.16 -12.73 -15.01
CA LEU A 52 12.85 -13.32 -15.23
C LEU A 52 11.82 -12.79 -14.22
N MET A 53 12.27 -12.48 -13.00
CA MET A 53 11.39 -12.16 -11.88
C MET A 53 11.10 -10.69 -11.70
N LEU A 54 12.12 -9.87 -11.83
CA LEU A 54 12.03 -8.47 -11.46
C LEU A 54 11.59 -7.61 -12.62
N ILE A 55 11.79 -8.06 -13.86
CA ILE A 55 11.46 -7.29 -15.06
C ILE A 55 12.03 -5.85 -14.95
N VAL A 56 13.12 -5.73 -14.21
CA VAL A 56 13.90 -4.52 -14.06
C VAL A 56 15.20 -4.84 -14.73
N GLU A 57 15.51 -4.06 -15.76
CA GLU A 57 16.86 -4.02 -16.30
C GLU A 57 17.73 -3.47 -15.16
N ILE A 58 18.64 -4.30 -14.66
CA ILE A 58 19.55 -3.87 -13.61
C ILE A 58 20.37 -2.75 -14.24
N ASP A 59 20.19 -1.53 -13.74
CA ASP A 59 20.93 -0.38 -14.23
C ASP A 59 22.43 -0.73 -14.18
N GLU A 60 23.07 -0.81 -15.34
CA GLU A 60 24.47 -1.21 -15.44
C GLU A 60 25.37 -0.26 -14.62
N ALA A 61 24.90 0.98 -14.40
CA ALA A 61 25.53 1.93 -13.49
C ALA A 61 25.50 1.47 -12.02
N LEU A 62 24.41 0.86 -11.55
CA LEU A 62 24.30 0.28 -10.20
C LEU A 62 25.15 -1.00 -10.07
N LEU A 63 25.21 -1.81 -11.13
CA LEU A 63 26.11 -2.98 -11.20
C LEU A 63 27.58 -2.56 -11.14
N SER A 64 27.95 -1.43 -11.74
CA SER A 64 29.34 -0.94 -11.71
C SER A 64 29.81 -0.43 -10.34
N SER A 65 28.91 -0.33 -9.34
CA SER A 65 29.28 0.04 -7.98
C SER A 65 30.02 -1.10 -7.27
N PRO A 66 31.32 -0.93 -6.91
CA PRO A 66 32.13 -1.98 -6.29
C PRO A 66 31.64 -2.43 -4.91
N LEU A 67 30.73 -1.69 -4.28
CA LEU A 67 30.06 -2.06 -3.02
C LEU A 67 28.84 -2.98 -3.23
N SER A 68 28.30 -3.10 -4.46
CA SER A 68 27.13 -3.93 -4.77
C SER A 68 27.50 -5.34 -5.24
N MET A 69 28.68 -5.53 -5.84
CA MET A 69 29.05 -6.80 -6.50
C MET A 69 29.62 -7.89 -5.58
N ALA A 70 30.06 -7.57 -4.37
CA ALA A 70 30.82 -8.51 -3.54
C ALA A 70 30.00 -9.69 -2.95
N ASP A 71 28.66 -9.60 -2.95
CA ASP A 71 27.75 -10.60 -2.35
C ASP A 71 26.74 -11.20 -3.35
N GLU A 72 27.06 -11.22 -4.66
CA GLU A 72 26.15 -11.65 -5.75
C GLU A 72 25.93 -13.17 -5.88
N GLY A 73 26.52 -13.99 -5.00
CA GLY A 73 26.29 -15.43 -5.02
C GLY A 73 24.80 -15.79 -4.87
N ALA A 74 24.37 -16.82 -5.60
CA ALA A 74 23.07 -17.45 -5.43
C ALA A 74 22.97 -18.15 -4.08
N THR A 75 22.61 -17.41 -3.04
CA THR A 75 22.30 -18.01 -1.74
C THR A 75 20.90 -18.61 -1.80
N TRP A 76 20.71 -19.78 -1.19
CA TRP A 76 19.42 -20.47 -1.17
C TRP A 76 18.24 -19.60 -0.68
N PRO A 77 18.38 -18.63 0.27
CA PRO A 77 17.28 -17.76 0.65
C PRO A 77 16.85 -16.81 -0.48
N LYS A 78 17.80 -16.26 -1.24
CA LYS A 78 17.49 -15.39 -2.39
C LYS A 78 16.71 -16.16 -3.45
N VAL A 79 17.14 -17.40 -3.74
CA VAL A 79 16.46 -18.27 -4.71
C VAL A 79 15.02 -18.56 -4.28
N ILE A 80 14.78 -18.83 -2.98
CA ILE A 80 13.43 -19.05 -2.45
C ILE A 80 12.56 -17.79 -2.59
N VAL A 81 13.08 -16.62 -2.23
CA VAL A 81 12.33 -15.35 -2.34
C VAL A 81 11.97 -15.07 -3.80
N LEU A 82 12.91 -15.24 -4.73
CA LEU A 82 12.65 -15.04 -6.16
C LEU A 82 11.65 -16.07 -6.72
N LEU A 83 11.77 -17.34 -6.34
CA LEU A 83 10.81 -18.39 -6.72
C LEU A 83 9.40 -18.10 -6.17
N ALA A 84 9.28 -17.63 -4.93
CA ALA A 84 8.00 -17.28 -4.32
C ALA A 84 7.35 -16.11 -5.06
N THR A 85 8.11 -15.06 -5.33
CA THR A 85 7.68 -13.93 -6.17
C THR A 85 7.29 -14.42 -7.58
N GLY A 86 7.97 -15.43 -8.11
CA GLY A 86 7.70 -16.03 -9.42
C GLY A 86 6.41 -16.80 -9.48
N GLY A 87 6.16 -17.61 -8.47
CA GLY A 87 4.87 -18.26 -8.29
C GLY A 87 3.74 -17.22 -8.22
N LEU A 88 3.97 -16.09 -7.54
CA LEU A 88 2.99 -15.01 -7.43
C LEU A 88 2.70 -14.37 -8.80
N TRP A 89 3.72 -14.08 -9.61
CA TRP A 89 3.57 -13.59 -10.98
C TRP A 89 2.86 -14.59 -11.90
N ALA A 90 3.25 -15.86 -11.86
CA ALA A 90 2.59 -16.93 -12.62
C ALA A 90 1.09 -16.99 -12.31
N TRP A 91 0.76 -16.88 -11.02
CA TRP A 91 -0.62 -16.83 -10.56
C TRP A 91 -1.32 -15.54 -11.00
N ALA A 92 -0.65 -14.40 -11.01
CA ALA A 92 -1.18 -13.14 -11.54
C ALA A 92 -1.55 -13.23 -13.02
N LEU A 93 -0.67 -13.82 -13.83
CA LEU A 93 -0.89 -14.07 -15.25
C LEU A 93 -2.13 -14.94 -15.45
N TRP A 94 -2.23 -16.04 -14.69
CA TRP A 94 -3.42 -16.90 -14.71
C TRP A 94 -4.70 -16.13 -14.36
N GLN A 95 -4.68 -15.35 -13.27
CA GLN A 95 -5.85 -14.57 -12.82
C GLN A 95 -6.27 -13.48 -13.81
N SER A 96 -5.29 -12.88 -14.49
CA SER A 96 -5.50 -11.77 -15.42
C SER A 96 -5.96 -12.24 -16.80
N LEU A 97 -5.41 -13.36 -17.29
CA LEU A 97 -5.66 -13.84 -18.64
C LEU A 97 -6.89 -14.75 -18.77
N ARG A 98 -7.37 -15.38 -17.68
CA ARG A 98 -8.51 -16.33 -17.77
C ARG A 98 -9.78 -15.71 -18.35
N GLY A 99 -9.92 -14.38 -18.30
CA GLY A 99 -11.06 -13.68 -18.86
C GLY A 99 -12.32 -13.75 -17.98
N PRO A 100 -13.42 -13.12 -18.43
CA PRO A 100 -14.69 -13.15 -17.72
C PRO A 100 -15.39 -14.51 -17.84
N VAL A 101 -16.35 -14.74 -16.95
CA VAL A 101 -17.21 -15.93 -16.94
C VAL A 101 -18.00 -16.02 -18.26
N VAL A 102 -18.14 -17.24 -18.80
CA VAL A 102 -18.92 -17.51 -20.01
C VAL A 102 -20.40 -17.15 -19.77
N GLY A 103 -21.02 -16.44 -20.72
CA GLY A 103 -22.43 -16.05 -20.65
C GLY A 103 -22.74 -14.81 -21.50
N ARG A 104 -24.04 -14.50 -21.63
CA ARG A 104 -24.52 -13.35 -22.40
C ARG A 104 -24.12 -12.06 -21.70
N ARG A 105 -23.37 -11.20 -22.39
CA ARG A 105 -22.91 -9.93 -21.83
C ARG A 105 -24.13 -9.07 -21.47
N PRO A 106 -24.15 -8.44 -20.27
CA PRO A 106 -25.21 -7.51 -19.94
C PRO A 106 -25.11 -6.29 -20.87
N GLY A 107 -26.25 -5.66 -21.18
CA GLY A 107 -26.29 -4.38 -21.87
C GLY A 107 -25.63 -3.32 -20.99
N ALA A 108 -24.32 -3.14 -21.14
CA ALA A 108 -23.55 -2.25 -20.30
C ALA A 108 -23.63 -0.80 -20.80
N ASN A 109 -23.92 0.12 -19.87
CA ASN A 109 -23.85 1.57 -20.11
C ASN A 109 -22.48 1.94 -20.70
N ARG A 110 -22.44 3.03 -21.48
CA ARG A 110 -21.21 3.51 -22.14
C ARG A 110 -20.05 3.69 -21.15
N SER A 111 -20.31 4.25 -19.97
CA SER A 111 -19.30 4.46 -18.91
C SER A 111 -18.66 3.15 -18.44
N VAL A 112 -19.46 2.11 -18.23
CA VAL A 112 -18.97 0.78 -17.83
C VAL A 112 -18.12 0.15 -18.92
N ARG A 113 -18.52 0.31 -20.19
CA ARG A 113 -17.74 -0.19 -21.33
C ARG A 113 -16.38 0.50 -21.43
N VAL A 114 -16.34 1.82 -21.24
CA VAL A 114 -15.11 2.61 -21.22
C VAL A 114 -14.21 2.17 -20.06
N LEU A 115 -14.72 2.15 -18.83
CA LEU A 115 -13.95 1.73 -17.65
C LEU A 115 -13.35 0.33 -17.85
N ARG A 116 -14.16 -0.63 -18.31
CA ARG A 116 -13.67 -1.97 -18.60
C ARG A 116 -12.56 -1.98 -19.65
N GLY A 117 -12.71 -1.21 -20.73
CA GLY A 117 -11.70 -1.09 -21.77
C GLY A 117 -10.38 -0.60 -21.19
N VAL A 118 -10.42 0.51 -20.45
CA VAL A 118 -9.21 1.11 -19.86
C VAL A 118 -8.56 0.21 -18.80
N LEU A 119 -9.35 -0.52 -17.99
CA LEU A 119 -8.80 -1.50 -17.05
C LEU A 119 -8.05 -2.63 -17.78
N TYR A 120 -8.58 -3.16 -18.89
CA TYR A 120 -7.83 -4.15 -19.69
C TYR A 120 -6.60 -3.52 -20.33
N THR A 121 -6.68 -2.28 -20.83
CA THR A 121 -5.52 -1.57 -21.37
C THR A 121 -4.42 -1.44 -20.33
N GLN A 122 -4.75 -1.15 -19.06
CA GLN A 122 -3.77 -1.08 -17.98
C GLN A 122 -3.08 -2.43 -17.75
N VAL A 123 -3.85 -3.53 -17.72
CA VAL A 123 -3.30 -4.89 -17.59
C VAL A 123 -2.38 -5.23 -18.77
N VAL A 124 -2.76 -4.86 -19.99
CA VAL A 124 -1.91 -5.05 -21.18
C VAL A 124 -0.64 -4.21 -21.09
N CYS A 125 -0.73 -2.95 -20.65
CA CYS A 125 0.42 -2.08 -20.44
C CYS A 125 1.44 -2.73 -19.49
N TRP A 126 0.96 -3.32 -18.39
CA TRP A 126 1.78 -4.07 -17.44
C TRP A 126 2.39 -5.34 -18.06
N LEU A 127 1.63 -6.10 -18.84
CA LEU A 127 2.14 -7.30 -19.52
C LEU A 127 3.19 -6.96 -20.58
N VAL A 128 3.03 -5.84 -21.29
CA VAL A 128 3.99 -5.36 -22.27
C VAL A 128 5.27 -4.90 -21.57
N TYR A 129 5.13 -4.15 -20.47
CA TYR A 129 6.27 -3.77 -19.63
C TYR A 129 7.00 -5.02 -19.11
N ALA A 130 6.24 -6.06 -18.73
CA ALA A 130 6.76 -7.36 -18.32
C ALA A 130 7.55 -8.10 -19.42
N ALA A 131 7.20 -7.88 -20.70
CA ALA A 131 7.83 -8.55 -21.82
C ALA A 131 9.02 -7.77 -22.41
N VAL A 132 9.05 -6.45 -22.24
CA VAL A 132 10.07 -5.56 -22.83
C VAL A 132 10.66 -4.67 -21.73
N PRO A 133 11.58 -5.20 -20.90
CA PRO A 133 12.17 -4.45 -19.79
C PRO A 133 13.02 -3.26 -20.27
N ALA A 134 13.65 -3.36 -21.44
CA ALA A 134 14.50 -2.31 -22.02
C ALA A 134 13.69 -1.26 -22.80
N TRP A 135 12.69 -0.68 -22.16
CA TRP A 135 11.82 0.31 -22.77
C TRP A 135 12.35 1.73 -22.52
N THR A 136 12.35 2.56 -23.56
CA THR A 136 12.73 3.98 -23.50
C THR A 136 11.90 4.74 -22.48
N TRP A 137 12.47 5.75 -21.81
CA TRP A 137 11.84 6.50 -20.71
C TRP A 137 10.36 6.90 -20.91
N TRP A 138 9.90 7.20 -22.13
CA TRP A 138 8.49 7.56 -22.39
C TRP A 138 7.51 6.42 -22.10
N ALA A 139 7.98 5.18 -22.18
CA ALA A 139 7.21 4.00 -21.81
C ALA A 139 6.86 3.97 -20.32
N ALA A 140 7.78 4.40 -19.46
CA ALA A 140 7.53 4.52 -18.02
C ALA A 140 6.43 5.55 -17.70
N VAL A 141 6.12 6.43 -18.64
CA VAL A 141 5.04 7.42 -18.54
C VAL A 141 3.70 6.83 -19.01
N LEU A 142 3.70 5.80 -19.87
CA LEU A 142 2.45 5.20 -20.36
C LEU A 142 1.63 4.58 -19.23
N GLU A 143 2.28 3.89 -18.29
CA GLU A 143 1.60 3.26 -17.17
C GLU A 143 0.78 4.27 -16.33
N PRO A 144 1.37 5.36 -15.78
CA PRO A 144 0.59 6.33 -15.01
C PRO A 144 -0.41 7.10 -15.88
N LEU A 145 -0.18 7.26 -17.18
CA LEU A 145 -1.18 7.86 -18.09
C LEU A 145 -2.41 6.96 -18.29
N VAL A 146 -2.21 5.65 -18.45
CA VAL A 146 -3.32 4.70 -18.56
C VAL A 146 -4.04 4.58 -17.21
N MET A 147 -3.30 4.59 -16.09
CA MET A 147 -3.89 4.59 -14.74
C MET A 147 -4.63 5.91 -14.41
N LEU A 148 -4.18 7.05 -14.96
CA LEU A 148 -4.93 8.31 -14.94
C LEU A 148 -6.25 8.15 -15.71
N ALA A 149 -6.23 7.51 -16.88
CA ALA A 149 -7.46 7.20 -17.61
C ALA A 149 -8.38 6.24 -16.82
N VAL A 150 -7.83 5.26 -16.10
CA VAL A 150 -8.59 4.39 -15.18
C VAL A 150 -9.30 5.23 -14.13
N THR A 151 -8.56 6.14 -13.48
CA THR A 151 -9.08 7.06 -12.46
C THR A 151 -10.24 7.90 -12.99
N VAL A 152 -10.08 8.50 -14.17
CA VAL A 152 -11.12 9.33 -14.82
C VAL A 152 -12.33 8.47 -15.20
N ALA A 153 -12.12 7.26 -15.71
CA ALA A 153 -13.20 6.37 -16.12
C ALA A 153 -14.01 5.80 -14.94
N PHE A 154 -13.42 5.71 -13.75
CA PHE A 154 -14.13 5.32 -12.53
C PHE A 154 -15.15 6.37 -12.08
N HIS A 155 -14.84 7.66 -12.24
CA HIS A 155 -15.70 8.76 -11.80
C HIS A 155 -17.17 8.64 -12.25
N PRO A 156 -17.50 8.50 -13.56
CA PRO A 156 -18.90 8.38 -14.00
C PRO A 156 -19.57 7.07 -13.57
N VAL A 157 -18.80 6.02 -13.26
CA VAL A 157 -19.36 4.74 -12.77
C VAL A 157 -19.71 4.84 -11.29
N LEU A 158 -18.88 5.53 -10.50
CA LEU A 158 -19.03 5.62 -9.05
C LEU A 158 -19.84 6.83 -8.58
N LYS A 159 -20.07 7.83 -9.44
CA LYS A 159 -20.82 9.06 -9.10
C LYS A 159 -22.22 8.75 -8.52
N GLY A 160 -22.89 7.72 -9.03
CA GLY A 160 -24.21 7.31 -8.54
C GLY A 160 -24.19 6.72 -7.12
N THR A 161 -23.07 6.10 -6.73
CA THR A 161 -22.93 5.38 -5.46
C THR A 161 -22.31 6.27 -4.38
N MET A 162 -21.36 7.13 -4.76
CA MET A 162 -20.59 7.96 -3.80
C MET A 162 -21.07 9.40 -3.65
N GLY A 163 -21.94 9.89 -4.54
CA GLY A 163 -22.39 11.27 -4.52
C GLY A 163 -21.22 12.27 -4.61
N SER A 164 -21.13 13.18 -3.64
CA SER A 164 -20.11 14.24 -3.58
C SER A 164 -18.68 13.71 -3.39
N SER A 165 -18.50 12.55 -2.76
CA SER A 165 -17.17 11.97 -2.53
C SER A 165 -16.49 11.52 -3.83
N ALA A 166 -17.25 11.33 -4.92
CA ALA A 166 -16.69 10.93 -6.21
C ALA A 166 -15.66 11.94 -6.76
N SER A 167 -15.87 13.24 -6.51
CA SER A 167 -14.93 14.29 -6.93
C SER A 167 -13.62 14.23 -6.16
N LEU A 168 -13.66 13.86 -4.86
CA LEU A 168 -12.45 13.71 -4.05
C LEU A 168 -11.64 12.49 -4.50
N VAL A 169 -12.30 11.39 -4.87
CA VAL A 169 -11.64 10.23 -5.50
C VAL A 169 -10.95 10.67 -6.78
N LEU A 170 -11.67 11.35 -7.68
CA LEU A 170 -11.11 11.81 -8.93
C LEU A 170 -9.89 12.71 -8.70
N PHE A 171 -9.99 13.68 -7.80
CA PHE A 171 -8.91 14.59 -7.47
C PHE A 171 -7.67 13.86 -6.93
N ALA A 172 -7.84 12.99 -5.93
CA ALA A 172 -6.73 12.25 -5.32
C ALA A 172 -6.01 11.35 -6.33
N GLY A 173 -6.76 10.62 -7.16
CA GLY A 173 -6.16 9.75 -8.17
C GLY A 173 -5.49 10.53 -9.31
N VAL A 174 -6.09 11.63 -9.77
CA VAL A 174 -5.50 12.49 -10.81
C VAL A 174 -4.20 13.10 -10.29
N LEU A 175 -4.22 13.67 -9.09
CA LEU A 175 -3.04 14.27 -8.48
C LEU A 175 -1.89 13.26 -8.33
N SER A 176 -2.19 12.06 -7.81
CA SER A 176 -1.19 10.98 -7.68
C SER A 176 -0.54 10.63 -9.02
N ASN A 177 -1.35 10.33 -10.05
CA ASN A 177 -0.81 9.92 -11.36
C ASN A 177 -0.09 11.06 -12.10
N VAL A 178 -0.57 12.32 -11.99
CA VAL A 178 0.12 13.48 -12.58
C VAL A 178 1.48 13.71 -11.93
N LEU A 179 1.58 13.55 -10.60
CA LEU A 179 2.85 13.66 -9.89
C LEU A 179 3.82 12.53 -10.28
N ILE A 180 3.34 11.29 -10.47
CA ILE A 180 4.17 10.19 -10.99
C ILE A 180 4.69 10.51 -12.40
N VAL A 181 3.84 11.02 -13.29
CA VAL A 181 4.26 11.44 -14.64
C VAL A 181 5.34 12.53 -14.54
N ALA A 182 5.12 13.55 -13.70
CA ALA A 182 6.09 14.62 -13.50
C ALA A 182 7.43 14.10 -12.97
N GLU A 183 7.41 13.17 -12.01
CA GLU A 183 8.60 12.52 -11.46
C GLU A 183 9.40 11.76 -12.53
N LYS A 184 8.71 11.04 -13.43
CA LYS A 184 9.36 10.29 -14.52
C LYS A 184 9.90 11.18 -15.64
N VAL A 185 9.21 12.28 -15.96
CA VAL A 185 9.57 13.18 -17.07
C VAL A 185 10.66 14.18 -16.67
N SER A 186 10.64 14.66 -15.44
CA SER A 186 11.51 15.75 -14.96
C SER A 186 13.01 15.48 -15.17
N PRO A 187 13.57 14.30 -14.80
CA PRO A 187 14.98 13.99 -15.05
C PRO A 187 15.35 14.02 -16.53
N THR A 188 14.45 13.54 -17.39
CA THR A 188 14.69 13.42 -18.84
C THR A 188 14.74 14.77 -19.53
N LEU A 189 13.90 15.72 -19.09
CA LEU A 189 13.88 17.08 -19.63
C LEU A 189 14.97 17.98 -19.02
N GLY A 190 15.82 17.45 -18.14
CA GLY A 190 16.80 18.24 -17.39
C GLY A 190 16.14 19.31 -16.53
N TRP A 191 14.85 19.15 -16.21
CA TRP A 191 14.15 20.05 -15.32
C TRP A 191 14.79 19.87 -13.94
N ARG A 192 15.63 20.83 -13.55
CA ARG A 192 16.00 21.03 -12.16
C ARG A 192 14.75 21.51 -11.43
N ALA A 193 13.80 20.60 -11.23
CA ALA A 193 12.70 20.84 -10.32
C ALA A 193 13.34 21.25 -8.99
N ALA A 194 12.86 22.37 -8.41
CA ALA A 194 13.18 22.73 -7.04
C ALA A 194 13.11 21.46 -6.18
N PRO A 195 14.04 21.20 -5.24
CA PRO A 195 14.23 19.89 -4.61
C PRO A 195 12.89 19.30 -4.14
N THR A 196 12.26 18.45 -4.95
CA THR A 196 10.95 17.84 -4.66
C THR A 196 11.13 16.58 -3.84
N ALA A 197 11.96 16.67 -2.79
CA ALA A 197 12.22 15.59 -1.85
C ALA A 197 10.93 15.05 -1.20
N ASP A 198 9.82 15.81 -1.27
CA ASP A 198 8.51 15.44 -0.72
C ASP A 198 7.49 14.90 -1.75
N SER A 199 7.84 14.82 -3.04
CA SER A 199 6.86 14.40 -4.07
C SER A 199 6.43 12.93 -3.90
N GLY A 200 7.34 12.06 -3.49
CA GLY A 200 7.06 10.64 -3.24
C GLY A 200 6.01 10.41 -2.14
N ASP A 201 6.11 11.14 -1.03
CA ASP A 201 5.16 11.05 0.08
C ASP A 201 3.76 11.52 -0.34
N VAL A 202 3.68 12.60 -1.11
CA VAL A 202 2.41 13.10 -1.65
C VAL A 202 1.81 12.12 -2.65
N ILE A 203 2.62 11.55 -3.55
CA ILE A 203 2.20 10.51 -4.51
C ILE A 203 1.61 9.32 -3.76
N LEU A 204 2.33 8.83 -2.75
CA LEU A 204 1.93 7.69 -1.93
C LEU A 204 0.62 7.98 -1.20
N LEU A 205 0.55 9.10 -0.47
CA LEU A 205 -0.62 9.46 0.31
C LEU A 205 -1.87 9.65 -0.55
N THR A 206 -1.75 10.39 -1.66
CA THR A 206 -2.86 10.61 -2.59
C THR A 206 -3.30 9.32 -3.29
N GLY A 207 -2.34 8.45 -3.65
CA GLY A 207 -2.61 7.12 -4.19
C GLY A 207 -3.32 6.21 -3.19
N LEU A 208 -2.92 6.22 -1.92
CA LEU A 208 -3.57 5.47 -0.84
C LEU A 208 -5.00 5.96 -0.59
N ILE A 209 -5.21 7.29 -0.52
CA ILE A 209 -6.54 7.89 -0.36
C ILE A 209 -7.44 7.44 -1.52
N TRP A 210 -6.96 7.55 -2.75
CA TRP A 210 -7.69 7.10 -3.93
C TRP A 210 -8.06 5.61 -3.83
N MET A 211 -7.08 4.76 -3.53
CA MET A 211 -7.26 3.30 -3.47
C MET A 211 -8.24 2.88 -2.36
N ILE A 212 -8.17 3.49 -1.18
CA ILE A 212 -9.09 3.19 -0.08
C ILE A 212 -10.51 3.56 -0.47
N ILE A 213 -10.72 4.76 -1.00
CA ILE A 213 -12.07 5.22 -1.32
C ILE A 213 -12.64 4.40 -2.49
N ILE A 214 -11.83 4.05 -3.50
CA ILE A 214 -12.33 3.25 -4.62
C ILE A 214 -12.75 1.85 -4.20
N LEU A 215 -12.03 1.21 -3.27
CA LEU A 215 -12.42 -0.09 -2.72
C LEU A 215 -13.72 -0.01 -1.93
N VAL A 216 -13.91 1.05 -1.14
CA VAL A 216 -15.18 1.31 -0.45
C VAL A 216 -16.32 1.51 -1.46
N ALA A 217 -16.06 2.23 -2.56
CA ALA A 217 -17.01 2.45 -3.64
C ALA A 217 -17.43 1.13 -4.30
N GLN A 218 -16.46 0.30 -4.66
CA GLN A 218 -16.68 -1.00 -5.28
C GLN A 218 -17.49 -1.92 -4.36
N TRP A 219 -17.20 -1.88 -3.06
CA TRP A 219 -17.94 -2.63 -2.05
C TRP A 219 -19.40 -2.20 -1.94
N GLN A 220 -19.68 -0.91 -2.02
CA GLN A 220 -21.04 -0.37 -1.93
C GLN A 220 -21.85 -0.57 -3.21
N ASP A 221 -21.22 -0.50 -4.39
CA ASP A 221 -21.91 -0.59 -5.68
C ASP A 221 -22.45 -2.00 -5.99
N GLY A 222 -21.80 -3.03 -5.44
CA GLY A 222 -22.24 -4.42 -5.54
C GLY A 222 -21.99 -5.10 -6.89
N ARG A 223 -21.55 -4.38 -7.93
CA ARG A 223 -21.13 -4.99 -9.21
C ARG A 223 -19.86 -5.81 -9.10
N TRP A 224 -18.99 -5.47 -8.14
CA TRP A 224 -17.73 -6.15 -7.91
C TRP A 224 -17.89 -7.27 -6.88
N ARG A 225 -17.27 -8.41 -7.16
CA ARG A 225 -17.27 -9.54 -6.24
C ARG A 225 -16.39 -9.21 -5.04
N ARG A 226 -16.76 -9.72 -3.85
CA ARG A 226 -15.97 -9.55 -2.62
C ARG A 226 -14.52 -9.99 -2.77
N ALA A 227 -14.27 -11.04 -3.55
CA ALA A 227 -12.92 -11.51 -3.83
C ALA A 227 -12.07 -10.44 -4.56
N THR A 228 -12.65 -9.72 -5.52
CA THR A 228 -11.97 -8.65 -6.27
C THR A 228 -11.55 -7.53 -5.32
N ILE A 229 -12.47 -7.07 -4.48
CA ILE A 229 -12.19 -6.05 -3.46
C ILE A 229 -11.14 -6.57 -2.46
N GLY A 230 -11.20 -7.85 -2.10
CA GLY A 230 -10.21 -8.51 -1.26
C GLY A 230 -8.78 -8.43 -1.82
N TYR A 231 -8.58 -8.57 -3.14
CA TYR A 231 -7.26 -8.39 -3.75
C TYR A 231 -6.77 -6.94 -3.71
N GLY A 232 -7.67 -5.96 -3.88
CA GLY A 232 -7.30 -4.56 -3.74
C GLY A 232 -6.98 -4.17 -2.29
N ILE A 233 -7.67 -4.74 -1.30
CA ILE A 233 -7.28 -4.59 0.11
C ILE A 233 -5.94 -5.28 0.37
N ALA A 234 -5.75 -6.49 -0.19
CA ALA A 234 -4.49 -7.22 -0.07
C ALA A 234 -3.32 -6.45 -0.70
N SER A 235 -3.51 -5.75 -1.82
CA SER A 235 -2.43 -4.94 -2.42
C SER A 235 -2.02 -3.75 -1.55
N LEU A 236 -2.91 -3.25 -0.68
CA LEU A 236 -2.59 -2.21 0.30
C LEU A 236 -1.86 -2.77 1.53
N ILE A 237 -2.32 -3.91 2.04
CA ILE A 237 -1.86 -4.46 3.33
C ILE A 237 -0.61 -5.34 3.14
N ALA A 238 -0.54 -6.12 2.07
CA ALA A 238 0.55 -7.07 1.83
C ALA A 238 1.94 -6.41 1.86
N PRO A 239 2.21 -5.26 1.21
CA PRO A 239 3.53 -4.65 1.31
C PRO A 239 3.90 -4.26 2.75
N ILE A 240 2.95 -3.81 3.57
CA ILE A 240 3.20 -3.47 4.99
C ILE A 240 3.50 -4.73 5.80
N VAL A 241 2.70 -5.79 5.60
CA VAL A 241 2.88 -7.07 6.31
C VAL A 241 4.19 -7.74 5.90
N LEU A 242 4.52 -7.73 4.61
CA LEU A 242 5.80 -8.24 4.10
C LEU A 242 6.95 -7.37 4.62
N LEU A 243 6.87 -6.05 4.57
CA LEU A 243 7.91 -5.19 5.14
C LEU A 243 8.17 -5.53 6.62
N LEU A 244 7.12 -5.70 7.42
CA LEU A 244 7.20 -6.11 8.82
C LEU A 244 7.80 -7.51 9.00
N ALA A 245 7.34 -8.49 8.23
CA ALA A 245 7.87 -9.85 8.24
C ALA A 245 9.31 -9.94 7.71
N GLY A 246 9.71 -8.96 6.90
CA GLY A 246 11.03 -8.79 6.32
C GLY A 246 12.06 -8.19 7.24
N ILE A 247 11.65 -7.54 8.33
CA ILE A 247 12.57 -6.99 9.34
C ILE A 247 13.63 -8.01 9.79
N PRO A 248 13.27 -9.24 10.22
CA PRO A 248 14.26 -10.26 10.58
C PRO A 248 15.12 -10.69 9.38
N LEU A 249 14.53 -10.78 8.19
CA LEU A 249 15.23 -11.15 6.96
C LEU A 249 16.21 -10.08 6.49
N GLY A 250 15.95 -8.82 6.84
CA GLY A 250 16.82 -7.69 6.58
C GLY A 250 18.12 -7.74 7.37
N PHE A 251 18.24 -8.55 8.42
CA PHE A 251 19.52 -8.77 9.10
C PHE A 251 20.40 -9.81 8.40
N ILE A 252 19.91 -10.47 7.34
CA ILE A 252 20.69 -11.42 6.56
C ILE A 252 21.42 -10.64 5.44
N PRO A 253 22.76 -10.59 5.44
CA PRO A 253 23.54 -9.91 4.41
C PRO A 253 23.15 -10.38 3.00
N GLY A 254 23.03 -9.43 2.07
CA GLY A 254 22.67 -9.70 0.68
C GLY A 254 21.18 -10.00 0.40
N LEU A 255 20.34 -10.26 1.41
CA LEU A 255 18.90 -10.54 1.19
C LEU A 255 18.04 -9.26 1.14
N GLN A 256 18.51 -8.17 1.71
CA GLN A 256 17.77 -6.91 1.86
C GLN A 256 17.21 -6.38 0.54
N ASN A 257 18.05 -6.28 -0.50
CA ASN A 257 17.65 -5.74 -1.81
C ASN A 257 16.59 -6.63 -2.48
N VAL A 258 16.85 -7.95 -2.52
CA VAL A 258 15.94 -8.95 -3.11
C VAL A 258 14.58 -8.92 -2.43
N TYR A 259 14.59 -8.81 -1.10
CA TYR A 259 13.38 -8.78 -0.31
C TYR A 259 12.58 -7.49 -0.52
N GLY A 260 13.24 -6.34 -0.51
CA GLY A 260 12.58 -5.04 -0.73
C GLY A 260 11.91 -4.96 -2.10
N GLU A 261 12.56 -5.48 -3.13
CA GLU A 261 11.98 -5.56 -4.48
C GLU A 261 10.84 -6.58 -4.55
N ALA A 262 10.98 -7.75 -3.93
CA ALA A 262 9.91 -8.75 -3.83
C ALA A 262 8.65 -8.22 -3.13
N VAL A 263 8.82 -7.39 -2.09
CA VAL A 263 7.71 -6.72 -1.38
C VAL A 263 6.96 -5.78 -2.34
N THR A 264 7.70 -4.94 -3.05
CA THR A 264 7.14 -3.97 -4.01
C THR A 264 6.43 -4.67 -5.18
N LEU A 265 7.03 -5.74 -5.71
CA LEU A 265 6.42 -6.58 -6.73
C LEU A 265 5.15 -7.26 -6.25
N SER A 266 5.11 -7.74 -5.00
CA SER A 266 3.94 -8.42 -4.47
C SER A 266 2.72 -7.51 -4.41
N ALA A 267 2.91 -6.25 -3.99
CA ALA A 267 1.87 -5.23 -4.03
C ALA A 267 1.40 -4.96 -5.45
N SER A 268 2.35 -4.86 -6.38
CA SER A 268 2.10 -4.62 -7.79
C SER A 268 1.27 -5.75 -8.40
N VAL A 269 1.68 -7.00 -8.21
CA VAL A 269 0.97 -8.19 -8.67
C VAL A 269 -0.48 -8.24 -8.14
N LEU A 270 -0.68 -7.97 -6.85
CA LEU A 270 -2.04 -7.95 -6.28
C LEU A 270 -2.89 -6.82 -6.87
N SER A 271 -2.29 -5.66 -7.13
CA SER A 271 -2.95 -4.54 -7.83
C SER A 271 -3.35 -4.94 -9.26
N MET A 272 -2.45 -5.59 -10.01
CA MET A 272 -2.74 -6.11 -11.35
C MET A 272 -3.93 -7.08 -11.35
N ILE A 273 -3.95 -8.02 -10.40
CA ILE A 273 -5.05 -8.98 -10.25
C ILE A 273 -6.35 -8.25 -9.92
N TRP A 274 -6.30 -7.25 -9.04
CA TRP A 274 -7.45 -6.42 -8.71
C TRP A 274 -7.99 -5.66 -9.94
N ILE A 275 -7.12 -5.06 -10.77
CA ILE A 275 -7.50 -4.35 -12.00
C ILE A 275 -8.14 -5.33 -13.00
N ALA A 276 -7.49 -6.46 -13.27
CA ALA A 276 -7.97 -7.45 -14.21
C ALA A 276 -9.32 -8.05 -13.77
N ARG A 277 -9.44 -8.41 -12.49
CA ARG A 277 -10.71 -8.90 -11.93
C ARG A 277 -11.79 -7.84 -11.89
N SER A 278 -11.44 -6.58 -11.66
CA SER A 278 -12.40 -5.47 -11.77
C SER A 278 -12.97 -5.38 -13.19
N ALA A 279 -12.14 -5.57 -14.22
CA ALA A 279 -12.63 -5.63 -15.61
C ALA A 279 -13.48 -6.88 -15.90
N HIS A 280 -13.11 -8.03 -15.33
CA HIS A 280 -13.87 -9.28 -15.44
C HIS A 280 -15.25 -9.19 -14.79
N ASP A 281 -15.34 -8.65 -13.58
CA ASP A 281 -16.59 -8.46 -12.86
C ASP A 281 -17.51 -7.49 -13.61
N LEU A 282 -16.98 -6.42 -14.20
CA LEU A 282 -17.77 -5.52 -15.06
C LEU A 282 -18.24 -6.16 -16.38
N ALA A 283 -17.67 -7.30 -16.77
CA ALA A 283 -18.11 -8.09 -17.91
C ALA A 283 -19.03 -9.26 -17.55
N ASP A 284 -19.19 -9.56 -16.26
CA ASP A 284 -19.97 -10.70 -15.76
C ASP A 284 -21.47 -10.48 -16.04
N PRO A 285 -22.16 -11.44 -16.66
CA PRO A 285 -23.62 -11.42 -16.86
C PRO A 285 -24.43 -11.16 -15.59
N HIS A 286 -23.92 -11.58 -14.42
CA HIS A 286 -24.61 -11.45 -13.14
C HIS A 286 -24.31 -10.15 -12.40
N SER A 287 -23.33 -9.37 -12.86
CA SER A 287 -22.96 -8.11 -12.23
C SER A 287 -23.95 -7.02 -12.62
N ARG A 288 -24.98 -6.87 -11.78
CA ARG A 288 -25.88 -5.72 -11.80
C ARG A 288 -25.53 -4.81 -10.63
N PRO A 289 -25.61 -3.47 -10.80
CA PRO A 289 -25.59 -2.57 -9.65
C PRO A 289 -26.59 -3.08 -8.63
N ALA A 290 -26.17 -3.12 -7.37
CA ALA A 290 -27.12 -3.30 -6.30
C ALA A 290 -28.18 -2.19 -6.43
N PRO A 291 -29.48 -2.50 -6.28
CA PRO A 291 -30.48 -1.45 -6.21
C PRO A 291 -30.04 -0.45 -5.14
N PRO A 292 -30.20 0.87 -5.39
CA PRO A 292 -29.84 1.88 -4.41
C PRO A 292 -30.48 1.48 -3.09
N ARG A 293 -29.68 1.18 -2.08
CA ARG A 293 -30.24 0.81 -0.77
C ARG A 293 -31.08 2.01 -0.33
N PRO A 294 -32.41 1.87 -0.14
CA PRO A 294 -33.18 2.92 0.48
C PRO A 294 -32.51 3.23 1.81
N LEU A 295 -32.15 4.50 2.03
CA LEU A 295 -31.39 4.90 3.21
C LEU A 295 -32.12 4.69 4.54
N LEU A 296 -33.35 4.16 4.53
CA LEU A 296 -34.22 4.00 5.69
C LEU A 296 -35.16 2.81 5.48
N LEU A 297 -34.81 1.65 6.02
CA LEU A 297 -35.73 0.69 6.65
C LEU A 297 -34.88 -0.30 7.47
N PRO A 298 -35.27 -0.65 8.71
CA PRO A 298 -34.53 -1.59 9.55
C PRO A 298 -34.41 -2.93 8.84
N LEU A 299 -33.19 -3.47 8.75
CA LEU A 299 -32.93 -4.72 8.05
C LEU A 299 -33.52 -5.84 8.91
N SER A 300 -34.44 -6.62 8.34
CA SER A 300 -34.88 -7.84 9.02
C SER A 300 -33.66 -8.76 9.24
N ALA A 301 -33.38 -9.00 10.52
CA ALA A 301 -32.20 -9.67 11.02
C ALA A 301 -32.02 -11.07 10.39
N GLN A 302 -31.06 -11.23 9.49
CA GLN A 302 -30.53 -12.56 9.17
C GLN A 302 -29.48 -12.93 10.24
N PRO A 303 -29.73 -13.98 11.07
CA PRO A 303 -28.92 -14.29 12.24
C PRO A 303 -27.46 -14.69 11.92
N GLY A 304 -27.16 -15.15 10.70
CA GLY A 304 -25.81 -15.53 10.30
C GLY A 304 -24.88 -14.36 9.94
N GLY A 305 -25.42 -13.25 9.43
CA GLY A 305 -24.61 -12.10 8.98
C GLY A 305 -24.06 -11.27 10.14
N LEU A 306 -24.85 -11.18 11.22
CA LEU A 306 -24.55 -10.33 12.37
C LEU A 306 -23.28 -10.75 13.10
N ALA A 307 -23.08 -12.05 13.30
CA ALA A 307 -21.89 -12.57 13.97
C ALA A 307 -20.59 -12.25 13.20
N MET A 308 -20.61 -12.37 11.87
CA MET A 308 -19.44 -12.07 11.05
C MET A 308 -19.14 -10.56 11.03
N THR A 309 -20.16 -9.71 10.91
CA THR A 309 -19.97 -8.26 10.95
C THR A 309 -19.47 -7.80 12.32
N ALA A 310 -19.96 -8.39 13.42
CA ALA A 310 -19.50 -8.08 14.76
C ALA A 310 -18.02 -8.46 14.93
N ARG A 311 -17.62 -9.65 14.49
CA ARG A 311 -16.21 -10.11 14.52
C ARG A 311 -15.30 -9.20 13.70
N LEU A 312 -15.70 -8.84 12.49
CA LEU A 312 -14.91 -7.94 11.63
C LEU A 312 -14.79 -6.53 12.24
N THR A 313 -15.87 -6.02 12.83
CA THR A 313 -15.85 -4.70 13.49
C THR A 313 -14.96 -4.73 14.74
N MET A 314 -14.98 -5.82 15.50
CA MET A 314 -14.12 -6.01 16.66
C MET A 314 -12.64 -6.12 16.25
N ALA A 315 -12.34 -6.91 15.22
CA ALA A 315 -10.99 -7.03 14.67
C ALA A 315 -10.47 -5.69 14.15
N ALA A 316 -11.31 -4.92 13.44
CA ALA A 316 -10.95 -3.58 12.97
C ALA A 316 -10.63 -2.62 14.11
N ARG A 317 -11.42 -2.64 15.20
CA ARG A 317 -11.17 -1.82 16.40
C ARG A 317 -9.87 -2.20 17.09
N LEU A 318 -9.62 -3.50 17.25
CA LEU A 318 -8.37 -4.00 17.85
C LEU A 318 -7.17 -3.61 16.99
N ALA A 319 -7.26 -3.79 15.67
CA ALA A 319 -6.21 -3.38 14.74
C ALA A 319 -5.98 -1.85 14.75
N ALA A 320 -7.06 -1.06 14.83
CA ALA A 320 -6.95 0.40 14.95
C ALA A 320 -6.23 0.80 16.24
N CYS A 321 -6.45 0.09 17.35
CA CYS A 321 -5.73 0.34 18.60
C CYS A 321 -4.28 -0.13 18.53
N ALA A 322 -4.03 -1.31 17.97
CA ALA A 322 -2.70 -1.91 17.89
C ALA A 322 -1.75 -1.10 17.00
N ALA A 323 -2.24 -0.55 15.88
CA ALA A 323 -1.43 0.19 14.93
C ALA A 323 -0.55 1.30 15.56
N PRO A 324 -1.08 2.25 16.34
CA PRO A 324 -0.27 3.27 17.03
C PRO A 324 0.49 2.74 18.26
N ILE A 325 0.11 1.58 18.82
CA ILE A 325 0.82 0.97 19.98
C ILE A 325 2.16 0.39 19.55
N VAL A 326 2.22 -0.28 18.39
CA VAL A 326 3.46 -0.93 17.90
C VAL A 326 4.65 0.03 17.87
N PRO A 327 4.59 1.21 17.22
CA PRO A 327 5.72 2.12 17.21
C PRO A 327 6.00 2.75 18.58
N ALA A 328 4.98 2.96 19.42
CA ALA A 328 5.18 3.41 20.81
C ALA A 328 5.94 2.38 21.66
N LEU A 329 5.58 1.10 21.56
CA LEU A 329 6.23 0.02 22.31
C LEU A 329 7.68 -0.19 21.88
N VAL A 330 7.97 -0.13 20.59
CA VAL A 330 9.34 -0.27 20.10
C VAL A 330 10.19 0.92 20.54
N ASN A 331 9.65 2.15 20.49
CA ASN A 331 10.35 3.31 21.05
C ASN A 331 10.62 3.15 22.56
N LEU A 332 9.62 2.69 23.32
CA LEU A 332 9.77 2.47 24.76
C LEU A 332 10.75 1.34 25.09
N SER A 333 10.79 0.25 24.30
CA SER A 333 11.74 -0.85 24.52
C SER A 333 13.19 -0.40 24.31
N ASP A 334 13.39 0.58 23.45
CA ASP A 334 14.69 1.19 23.18
C ASP A 334 14.98 2.38 24.12
N GLY A 335 14.12 2.61 25.12
CA GLY A 335 14.30 3.67 26.14
C GLY A 335 13.88 5.07 25.67
N HIS A 336 13.20 5.18 24.55
CA HIS A 336 12.74 6.46 23.98
C HIS A 336 11.30 6.77 24.36
N LEU A 337 11.10 7.85 25.13
CA LEU A 337 9.78 8.38 25.48
C LEU A 337 9.22 9.35 24.44
N LEU A 338 10.08 9.87 23.55
CA LEU A 338 9.76 10.90 22.57
C LEU A 338 9.90 10.35 21.16
N TRP A 339 9.00 10.75 20.29
CA TRP A 339 8.87 10.15 18.95
C TRP A 339 9.34 11.05 17.81
N ILE A 340 9.40 12.38 18.00
CA ILE A 340 9.81 13.37 16.98
C ILE A 340 11.03 14.16 17.47
N THR A 341 11.08 14.52 18.76
CA THR A 341 12.15 15.32 19.39
C THR A 341 13.56 14.80 19.11
N PRO A 342 13.84 13.49 19.05
CA PRO A 342 15.16 13.00 18.67
C PRO A 342 15.67 13.53 17.32
N HIS A 343 14.75 13.94 16.44
CA HIS A 343 15.04 14.43 15.10
C HIS A 343 14.98 15.95 14.96
N VAL A 344 14.44 16.68 15.94
CA VAL A 344 14.24 18.14 15.86
C VAL A 344 14.94 18.81 17.04
N PRO A 345 15.96 19.67 16.82
CA PRO A 345 16.65 20.33 17.92
C PRO A 345 15.69 21.23 18.68
N MET A 346 15.44 20.94 19.97
CA MET A 346 14.47 21.69 20.79
C MET A 346 14.76 23.18 20.90
N LYS A 347 16.02 23.58 20.78
CA LYS A 347 16.42 25.00 20.71
C LYS A 347 15.78 25.73 19.52
N LEU A 348 15.49 25.01 18.43
CA LEU A 348 14.80 25.55 17.27
C LEU A 348 13.31 25.74 17.55
N VAL A 349 12.67 24.77 18.22
CA VAL A 349 11.26 24.83 18.61
C VAL A 349 11.02 25.96 19.61
N THR A 350 11.84 26.07 20.66
CA THR A 350 11.73 27.14 21.65
C THR A 350 11.98 28.52 21.04
N ARG A 351 12.93 28.63 20.10
CA ARG A 351 13.23 29.90 19.41
C ARG A 351 12.14 30.34 18.44
N LEU A 352 11.42 29.41 17.81
CA LEU A 352 10.36 29.72 16.85
C LEU A 352 8.98 29.87 17.49
N ALA A 353 8.69 29.12 18.54
CA ALA A 353 7.35 29.00 19.12
C ALA A 353 7.23 29.59 20.54
N GLY A 354 8.34 29.91 21.20
CA GLY A 354 8.36 30.37 22.60
C GLY A 354 8.11 29.26 23.62
N ASP A 355 8.25 29.59 24.90
CA ASP A 355 8.29 28.61 25.99
C ASP A 355 6.95 27.87 26.20
N ALA A 356 5.82 28.58 26.03
CA ALA A 356 4.48 28.00 26.23
C ALA A 356 4.14 26.93 25.18
N LEU A 357 4.42 27.19 23.90
CA LEU A 357 4.20 26.21 22.83
C LEU A 357 5.18 25.04 22.92
N SER A 358 6.38 25.28 23.44
CA SER A 358 7.36 24.23 23.70
C SER A 358 6.85 23.25 24.77
N GLY A 359 6.23 23.74 25.84
CA GLY A 359 5.59 22.89 26.85
C GLY A 359 4.45 22.03 26.29
N LEU A 360 3.58 22.62 25.45
CA LEU A 360 2.51 21.88 24.77
C LEU A 360 3.04 20.83 23.79
N TRP A 361 4.11 21.15 23.07
CA TRP A 361 4.79 20.22 22.17
C TRP A 361 5.36 19.01 22.93
N TRP A 362 6.02 19.24 24.07
CA TRP A 362 6.50 18.17 24.96
C TRP A 362 5.38 17.27 25.45
N ALA A 363 4.27 17.85 25.92
CA ALA A 363 3.11 17.08 26.36
C ALA A 363 2.52 16.23 25.24
N PHE A 364 2.46 16.79 24.02
CA PHE A 364 1.99 16.08 22.83
C PHE A 364 2.91 14.93 22.43
N GLU A 365 4.22 15.15 22.40
CA GLU A 365 5.19 14.11 22.07
C GLU A 365 5.21 12.99 23.10
N LEU A 366 5.15 13.33 24.39
CA LEU A 366 5.06 12.34 25.45
C LEU A 366 3.77 11.54 25.31
N ALA A 367 2.64 12.20 25.03
CA ALA A 367 1.36 11.52 24.84
C ALA A 367 1.36 10.62 23.58
N ALA A 368 2.00 11.02 22.49
CA ALA A 368 2.11 10.19 21.29
C ALA A 368 3.09 9.02 21.49
N GLY A 369 4.28 9.30 22.03
CA GLY A 369 5.35 8.33 22.27
C GLY A 369 5.02 7.26 23.31
N THR A 370 4.24 7.62 24.34
CA THR A 370 3.77 6.64 25.36
C THR A 370 2.50 5.88 24.96
N GLY A 371 1.98 6.11 23.76
CA GLY A 371 0.79 5.41 23.25
C GLY A 371 -0.56 6.01 23.67
N GLY A 372 -0.59 7.24 24.19
CA GLY A 372 -1.83 7.96 24.54
C GLY A 372 -2.79 8.13 23.36
N VAL A 373 -2.28 8.20 22.12
CA VAL A 373 -3.11 8.20 20.91
C VAL A 373 -3.89 6.89 20.77
N ALA A 374 -3.27 5.75 21.10
CA ALA A 374 -3.95 4.46 21.09
C ALA A 374 -5.06 4.38 22.15
N VAL A 375 -4.83 4.97 23.33
CA VAL A 375 -5.84 5.06 24.39
C VAL A 375 -7.05 5.86 23.93
N LEU A 376 -6.84 6.98 23.22
CA LEU A 376 -7.94 7.75 22.62
C LEU A 376 -8.72 6.95 21.58
N VAL A 377 -8.04 6.17 20.74
CA VAL A 377 -8.68 5.27 19.77
C VAL A 377 -9.51 4.20 20.47
N LEU A 378 -8.99 3.59 21.54
CA LEU A 378 -9.69 2.60 22.35
C LEU A 378 -10.93 3.21 23.02
N ILE A 379 -10.82 4.41 23.59
CA ILE A 379 -11.95 5.14 24.17
C ILE A 379 -13.01 5.44 23.11
N ALA A 380 -12.61 5.90 21.92
CA ALA A 380 -13.53 6.16 20.82
C ALA A 380 -14.21 4.88 20.30
N ALA A 381 -13.47 3.77 20.27
CA ALA A 381 -14.00 2.46 19.90
C ALA A 381 -15.03 1.95 20.92
N ASN A 382 -14.86 2.24 22.22
CA ASN A 382 -15.71 1.73 23.30
C ASN A 382 -16.88 2.66 23.69
N ARG A 383 -16.69 3.98 23.70
CA ARG A 383 -17.73 4.94 24.14
C ARG A 383 -18.74 5.32 23.07
N GLU A 384 -18.43 5.04 21.81
CA GLU A 384 -19.35 5.13 20.65
C GLU A 384 -20.03 6.49 20.42
N THR A 385 -19.62 7.54 21.14
CA THR A 385 -20.20 8.87 21.00
C THR A 385 -19.58 9.60 19.81
N ARG A 386 -20.38 10.43 19.12
CA ARG A 386 -19.87 11.29 18.03
C ARG A 386 -18.71 12.18 18.48
N ARG A 387 -18.73 12.63 19.73
CA ARG A 387 -17.68 13.48 20.32
C ARG A 387 -16.37 12.72 20.48
N THR A 388 -16.36 11.55 21.13
CA THR A 388 -15.14 10.74 21.33
C THR A 388 -14.51 10.32 20.00
N PHE A 389 -15.30 9.95 19.01
CA PHE A 389 -14.79 9.67 17.67
C PHE A 389 -14.12 10.88 17.01
N ARG A 390 -14.74 12.06 17.08
CA ARG A 390 -14.13 13.28 16.51
C ARG A 390 -12.81 13.58 17.20
N VAL A 391 -12.76 13.48 18.53
CA VAL A 391 -11.52 13.69 19.30
C VAL A 391 -10.43 12.69 18.88
N ALA A 392 -10.74 11.40 18.77
CA ALA A 392 -9.76 10.40 18.33
C ALA A 392 -9.28 10.61 16.90
N MET A 393 -10.18 10.92 15.95
CA MET A 393 -9.79 11.24 14.57
C MET A 393 -8.92 12.49 14.50
N THR A 394 -9.27 13.56 15.25
CA THR A 394 -8.46 14.77 15.31
C THR A 394 -7.09 14.47 15.89
N ALA A 395 -7.00 13.69 16.97
CA ALA A 395 -5.72 13.27 17.55
C ALA A 395 -4.88 12.49 16.53
N LEU A 396 -5.44 11.46 15.90
CA LEU A 396 -4.76 10.66 14.88
C LEU A 396 -4.24 11.51 13.71
N PHE A 397 -5.05 12.45 13.21
CA PHE A 397 -4.62 13.34 12.13
C PHE A 397 -3.57 14.35 12.57
N LEU A 398 -3.69 14.93 13.77
CA LEU A 398 -2.68 15.84 14.31
C LEU A 398 -1.34 15.11 14.50
N THR A 399 -1.38 13.91 15.07
CA THR A 399 -0.24 13.01 15.24
C THR A 399 0.39 12.66 13.89
N ALA A 400 -0.41 12.24 12.90
CA ALA A 400 0.07 11.97 11.55
C ALA A 400 0.71 13.19 10.88
N THR A 401 0.08 14.36 11.01
CA THR A 401 0.55 15.62 10.43
C THR A 401 1.84 16.08 11.11
N ALA A 402 1.95 15.97 12.43
CA ALA A 402 3.17 16.31 13.15
C ALA A 402 4.35 15.44 12.73
N GLY A 403 4.14 14.12 12.60
CA GLY A 403 5.16 13.20 12.12
C GLY A 403 5.62 13.53 10.69
N LEU A 404 4.69 13.85 9.79
CA LEU A 404 5.00 14.26 8.42
C LEU A 404 5.76 15.60 8.39
N THR A 405 5.29 16.61 9.12
CA THR A 405 5.95 17.91 9.22
C THR A 405 7.36 17.79 9.77
N ALA A 406 7.61 16.89 10.72
CA ALA A 406 8.95 16.62 11.23
C ALA A 406 9.88 16.06 10.16
N VAL A 407 9.40 15.13 9.34
CA VAL A 407 10.15 14.55 8.21
C VAL A 407 10.48 15.62 7.18
N VAL A 408 9.48 16.41 6.79
CA VAL A 408 9.65 17.53 5.84
C VAL A 408 10.63 18.58 6.38
N ALA A 409 10.49 18.98 7.65
CA ALA A 409 11.35 20.01 8.23
C ALA A 409 12.81 19.54 8.34
N THR A 410 13.04 18.27 8.70
CA THR A 410 14.40 17.72 8.84
C THR A 410 15.07 17.49 7.50
N THR A 411 14.34 17.01 6.49
CA THR A 411 14.83 16.89 5.12
C THR A 411 15.13 18.26 4.50
N ALA A 412 14.21 19.23 4.63
CA ALA A 412 14.42 20.60 4.17
C ALA A 412 15.62 21.29 4.83
N LEU A 413 15.83 21.07 6.14
CA LEU A 413 16.99 21.59 6.86
C LEU A 413 18.30 20.97 6.35
N GLY A 414 18.31 19.66 6.07
CA GLY A 414 19.47 18.99 5.48
C GLY A 414 19.85 19.56 4.11
N LEU A 415 18.85 19.86 3.27
CA LEU A 415 19.03 20.51 1.98
C LEU A 415 19.56 21.95 2.12
N PHE A 416 19.01 22.74 3.05
CA PHE A 416 19.47 24.11 3.31
C PHE A 416 20.93 24.16 3.76
N LEU A 417 21.38 23.13 4.48
CA LEU A 417 22.75 22.99 4.96
C LEU A 417 23.69 22.33 3.93
N ASN A 418 23.21 22.06 2.71
CA ASN A 418 23.95 21.45 1.61
C ASN A 418 24.61 20.11 1.99
N ARG A 419 23.94 19.31 2.84
CA ARG A 419 24.35 17.95 3.23
C ARG A 419 23.43 16.93 2.58
N VAL A 420 24.01 15.84 2.08
CA VAL A 420 23.27 14.75 1.40
C VAL A 420 22.19 14.19 2.35
N PRO A 421 20.91 14.16 1.96
CA PRO A 421 19.85 13.59 2.78
C PRO A 421 20.00 12.06 2.79
N TYR A 422 20.69 11.51 3.79
CA TYR A 422 20.72 10.06 4.01
C TYR A 422 19.43 9.59 4.70
N GLY A 423 18.96 8.42 4.26
CA GLY A 423 17.58 7.95 4.38
C GLY A 423 17.07 7.75 5.81
N PHE A 424 15.86 8.27 6.03
CA PHE A 424 15.08 8.18 7.26
C PHE A 424 14.60 6.75 7.61
N PHE A 425 14.92 5.73 6.80
CA PHE A 425 14.26 4.42 6.87
C PHE A 425 14.98 3.31 7.65
N ARG A 426 16.30 3.37 7.94
CA ARG A 426 16.97 2.53 8.97
C ARG A 426 18.49 2.76 9.09
N THR A 427 18.95 2.77 10.36
CA THR A 427 20.30 2.51 10.93
C THR A 427 21.50 3.39 10.53
N GLY A 428 22.02 4.11 11.54
CA GLY A 428 23.45 4.05 11.85
C GLY A 428 24.27 5.34 11.76
N TYR A 429 23.80 6.38 11.07
CA TYR A 429 24.59 7.61 10.94
C TYR A 429 23.69 8.85 10.98
N ALA A 430 23.66 9.54 12.12
CA ALA A 430 23.22 10.92 12.18
C ALA A 430 24.31 11.80 11.54
N PRO A 431 24.05 12.46 10.38
CA PRO A 431 25.07 13.23 9.66
C PRO A 431 25.11 14.70 10.12
N PHE A 432 24.36 15.03 11.17
CA PHE A 432 24.58 16.28 11.88
C PHE A 432 25.82 16.07 12.75
N GLY A 433 26.98 16.53 12.28
CA GLY A 433 28.10 16.94 13.14
C GLY A 433 27.71 18.07 14.11
N ILE A 434 26.54 17.98 14.72
CA ILE A 434 26.31 18.41 16.08
C ILE A 434 27.19 17.47 16.88
N ASP A 435 28.07 18.07 17.68
CA ASP A 435 28.95 17.39 18.60
C ASP A 435 28.12 16.42 19.46
N LEU A 436 28.03 15.15 19.02
CA LEU A 436 27.32 14.09 19.71
C LEU A 436 27.97 13.86 21.06
N ASP A 437 29.23 14.23 21.27
CA ASP A 437 29.91 14.18 22.57
C ASP A 437 29.34 15.22 23.55
N ALA A 438 28.88 16.39 23.07
CA ALA A 438 28.20 17.38 23.91
C ALA A 438 26.77 16.96 24.33
N PHE A 439 26.15 16.04 23.58
CA PHE A 439 24.84 15.47 23.88
C PHE A 439 24.95 14.13 24.64
N ALA A 440 25.92 13.29 24.29
CA ALA A 440 26.28 12.02 24.92
C ALA A 440 26.96 12.23 26.29
N GLY A 441 27.62 13.37 26.52
CA GLY A 441 28.11 13.79 27.84
C GLY A 441 27.00 13.95 28.90
N ARG A 442 25.71 13.88 28.51
CA ARG A 442 24.55 13.79 29.43
C ARG A 442 23.97 12.38 29.56
N GLY A 443 24.64 11.34 29.04
CA GLY A 443 24.24 9.93 29.23
C GLY A 443 23.04 9.47 28.38
N LEU A 444 22.64 10.25 27.36
CA LEU A 444 21.55 9.90 26.44
C LEU A 444 22.14 9.74 25.04
N GLY A 445 22.68 8.56 24.74
CA GLY A 445 22.99 8.18 23.35
C GLY A 445 21.67 7.98 22.61
N VAL A 446 21.17 9.02 21.93
CA VAL A 446 19.86 9.01 21.30
C VAL A 446 20.01 8.67 19.81
N GLU A 447 20.14 7.38 19.49
CA GLU A 447 19.79 6.91 18.16
C GLU A 447 18.27 6.71 18.12
N PRO A 448 17.51 7.41 17.27
CA PRO A 448 16.07 7.19 17.19
C PRO A 448 15.77 5.81 16.58
N ALA A 449 15.11 4.95 17.36
CA ALA A 449 14.75 3.59 16.97
C ALA A 449 13.73 3.51 15.81
N ILE A 450 12.79 4.47 15.73
CA ILE A 450 11.70 4.45 14.75
C ILE A 450 11.49 5.82 14.12
N SER A 451 11.39 5.82 12.79
CA SER A 451 11.09 7.01 12.01
C SER A 451 9.69 7.58 12.29
N PRO A 452 9.54 8.91 12.43
CA PRO A 452 8.24 9.59 12.45
C PRO A 452 7.26 9.17 11.32
N LEU A 453 7.73 8.72 10.15
CA LEU A 453 6.87 8.21 9.08
C LEU A 453 6.10 6.95 9.48
N TRP A 454 6.71 6.07 10.27
CA TRP A 454 6.05 4.87 10.79
C TRP A 454 4.85 5.23 11.66
N PHE A 455 5.06 6.20 12.54
CA PHE A 455 4.04 6.72 13.41
C PHE A 455 2.91 7.42 12.64
N THR A 456 3.25 8.22 11.61
CA THR A 456 2.29 8.80 10.69
C THR A 456 1.45 7.73 10.00
N THR A 457 2.10 6.70 9.47
CA THR A 457 1.43 5.59 8.77
C THR A 457 0.51 4.81 9.72
N ALA A 458 0.99 4.51 10.93
CA ALA A 458 0.21 3.85 11.97
C ALA A 458 -1.04 4.64 12.35
N CYS A 459 -0.92 5.97 12.48
CA CYS A 459 -2.05 6.84 12.81
C CYS A 459 -3.08 6.93 11.68
N LEU A 460 -2.63 7.03 10.41
CA LEU A 460 -3.52 7.02 9.25
C LEU A 460 -4.24 5.68 9.09
N ALA A 461 -3.52 4.56 9.27
CA ALA A 461 -4.11 3.23 9.25
C ALA A 461 -5.17 3.06 10.35
N SER A 462 -4.86 3.52 11.57
CA SER A 462 -5.81 3.53 12.69
C SER A 462 -7.05 4.37 12.40
N ALA A 463 -6.88 5.57 11.81
CA ALA A 463 -7.96 6.45 11.42
C ALA A 463 -8.89 5.78 10.39
N ALA A 464 -8.31 5.13 9.37
CA ALA A 464 -9.07 4.42 8.34
C ALA A 464 -9.87 3.24 8.93
N LEU A 465 -9.25 2.45 9.80
CA LEU A 465 -9.89 1.31 10.46
C LEU A 465 -11.02 1.74 11.40
N LEU A 466 -10.79 2.79 12.20
CA LEU A 466 -11.79 3.34 13.12
C LEU A 466 -12.99 3.93 12.34
N TRP A 467 -12.71 4.63 11.24
CA TRP A 467 -13.73 5.15 10.33
C TRP A 467 -14.55 4.04 9.68
N TRP A 468 -13.89 3.00 9.16
CA TRP A 468 -14.54 1.85 8.55
C TRP A 468 -15.44 1.10 9.55
N ALA A 469 -14.94 0.83 10.76
CA ALA A 469 -15.70 0.20 11.83
C ALA A 469 -16.97 0.98 12.18
N ARG A 470 -16.90 2.32 12.13
CA ARG A 470 -18.06 3.19 12.36
C ARG A 470 -19.07 3.12 11.22
N ILE A 471 -18.64 3.12 9.96
CA ILE A 471 -19.54 3.00 8.79
C ILE A 471 -20.31 1.68 8.85
N MET A 472 -19.60 0.56 9.07
CA MET A 472 -20.20 -0.78 9.08
C MET A 472 -21.32 -0.89 10.11
N ARG A 473 -21.21 -0.17 11.23
CA ARG A 473 -22.26 -0.11 12.23
C ARG A 473 -23.42 0.79 11.84
N ILE A 474 -23.18 1.99 11.30
CA ILE A 474 -24.26 2.88 10.87
C ILE A 474 -25.17 2.18 9.84
N THR A 475 -24.57 1.33 9.01
CA THR A 475 -25.31 0.52 8.04
C THR A 475 -26.07 -0.67 8.62
N ASN A 476 -26.00 -0.90 9.95
CA ASN A 476 -26.65 -2.03 10.64
C ASN A 476 -27.30 -1.59 11.97
N PRO A 477 -28.43 -0.87 11.93
CA PRO A 477 -29.04 -0.22 13.10
C PRO A 477 -29.82 -1.15 14.05
N ASP A 478 -29.99 -2.44 13.74
CA ASP A 478 -30.94 -3.34 14.43
C ASP A 478 -30.52 -3.80 15.85
N HIS A 479 -29.62 -3.09 16.53
CA HIS A 479 -29.11 -3.46 17.85
C HIS A 479 -29.43 -2.48 18.99
N SER A 480 -30.04 -1.33 18.72
CA SER A 480 -30.36 -0.34 19.76
C SER A 480 -31.82 -0.31 20.21
N GLY A 481 -32.69 -1.20 19.70
CA GLY A 481 -34.14 -1.18 19.96
C GLY A 481 -34.66 -2.06 21.11
N CYS A 482 -33.83 -2.88 21.75
CA CYS A 482 -34.23 -3.68 22.91
C CYS A 482 -33.37 -3.31 24.13
N ARG A 483 -33.73 -2.23 24.83
CA ARG A 483 -33.34 -1.99 26.22
C ARG A 483 -34.48 -1.37 26.96
#